data_AF-A0A924QT51-F1
#
_entry.id   AF-A0A924QT51-F1
#
_cell.length_a   1.000
_cell.length_b   1.000
_cell.length_c   1.000
_cell.angle_alpha   90.00
_cell.angle_beta   90.00
_cell.angle_gamma   90.00
#
_symmetry.space_group_name_H-M   'P 1'
#
loop_
_entity.id
_entity.type
_entity.pdbx_description
1 polymer ?
#
loop_
_entity_poly.entity_id
_entity_poly.type
_entity_poly.pdbx_seq_one_letter_code
_entity_poly.pdbx_strand_id
1 'polypeptide(L)'
;SALTGIGESVAETGTVVVIQGPRFSTRAESLWFRAAGAHTVNMTLYPEVPLAAELNIGTVNLSFVTDGDAGLAPVAGAAPSGEELSAGLVFARLREAQPRIVVAIEAIIRALPADYAGRELIDPAEVAAVLARTV
;
A
#
# COMPACT_ATOMS: atom_id res chain seq x y z
N SER A 1 -9.76 3.64 -12.34
CA SER A 1 -9.36 4.66 -11.36
C SER A 1 -8.87 5.95 -12.04
N ALA A 2 -8.58 7.01 -11.26
CA ALA A 2 -7.88 8.21 -11.73
C ALA A 2 -6.54 7.88 -12.41
N LEU A 3 -5.88 6.81 -11.96
CA LEU A 3 -4.60 6.33 -12.48
C LEU A 3 -4.74 5.75 -13.89
N THR A 4 -5.80 4.98 -14.15
CA THR A 4 -6.11 4.52 -15.52
C THR A 4 -6.29 5.70 -16.47
N GLY A 5 -6.88 6.80 -15.99
CA GLY A 5 -7.11 8.02 -16.78
C GLY A 5 -5.83 8.75 -17.21
N ILE A 6 -4.73 8.58 -16.47
CA ILE A 6 -3.40 9.11 -16.83
C ILE A 6 -2.51 8.08 -17.53
N GLY A 7 -3.07 6.92 -17.92
CA GLY A 7 -2.36 5.87 -18.66
C GLY A 7 -1.49 4.95 -17.79
N GLU A 8 -1.65 4.97 -16.46
CA GLU A 8 -0.93 4.07 -15.57
C GLU A 8 -1.55 2.67 -15.59
N SER A 9 -0.69 1.65 -15.62
CA SER A 9 -1.10 0.24 -15.50
C SER A 9 -1.29 -0.11 -14.03
N VAL A 10 -2.54 -0.29 -13.60
CA VAL A 10 -2.89 -0.48 -12.19
C VAL A 10 -3.81 -1.66 -11.97
N ALA A 11 -3.64 -2.33 -10.83
CA ALA A 11 -4.67 -3.19 -10.26
C ALA A 11 -5.58 -2.33 -9.39
N GLU A 12 -6.88 -2.31 -9.69
CA GLU A 12 -7.86 -1.47 -8.96
C GLU A 12 -8.08 -1.94 -7.52
N THR A 13 -7.79 -3.21 -7.22
CA THR A 13 -7.91 -3.81 -5.90
C THR A 13 -6.75 -4.76 -5.62
N GLY A 14 -6.38 -4.90 -4.35
CA GLY A 14 -5.41 -5.88 -3.90
C GLY A 14 -5.41 -6.02 -2.38
N THR A 15 -4.99 -7.19 -1.91
CA THR A 15 -4.82 -7.49 -0.49
C THR A 15 -3.35 -7.35 -0.12
N VAL A 16 -3.06 -6.50 0.86
CA VAL A 16 -1.70 -6.29 1.36
C VAL A 16 -1.52 -7.08 2.66
N VAL A 17 -0.42 -7.82 2.77
CA VAL A 17 0.04 -8.35 4.06
C VAL A 17 1.04 -7.37 4.66
N VAL A 18 0.78 -6.95 5.89
CA VAL A 18 1.70 -6.13 6.68
C VAL A 18 2.51 -7.05 7.59
N ILE A 19 3.83 -7.10 7.38
CA ILE A 19 4.75 -7.89 8.21
C ILE A 19 5.52 -7.00 9.18
N GLN A 20 5.98 -7.59 10.28
CA GLN A 20 6.94 -6.94 11.16
C GLN A 20 8.32 -6.92 10.47
N GLY A 21 8.75 -5.72 10.04
CA GLY A 21 10.09 -5.47 9.52
C GLY A 21 11.19 -5.57 10.60
N PRO A 22 12.45 -5.21 10.28
CA PRO A 22 12.91 -4.62 9.02
C PRO A 22 13.35 -5.65 7.96
N ARG A 23 13.32 -6.95 8.29
CA ARG A 23 13.72 -8.00 7.35
C ARG A 23 12.68 -8.19 6.26
N PHE A 24 13.14 -8.49 5.04
CA PHE A 24 12.24 -9.00 4.00
C PHE A 24 11.71 -10.39 4.37
N SER A 25 10.60 -10.76 3.74
CA SER A 25 10.04 -12.11 3.84
C SER A 25 11.04 -13.13 3.31
N THR A 26 11.06 -14.30 3.93
CA THR A 26 11.65 -15.48 3.32
C THR A 26 10.74 -16.00 2.21
N ARG A 27 11.29 -16.79 1.27
CA ARG A 27 10.48 -17.42 0.21
C ARG A 27 9.30 -18.23 0.75
N ALA A 28 9.49 -18.93 1.88
CA ALA A 28 8.44 -19.72 2.51
C ALA A 28 7.27 -18.83 3.00
N GLU A 29 7.59 -17.68 3.60
CA GLU A 29 6.60 -16.69 4.02
C GLU A 29 5.88 -16.09 2.81
N SER A 30 6.60 -15.68 1.76
CA SER A 30 5.99 -15.16 0.53
C SER A 30 5.02 -16.15 -0.11
N LEU A 31 5.37 -17.45 -0.15
CA LEU A 31 4.48 -18.50 -0.66
C LEU A 31 3.25 -18.69 0.22
N TRP A 32 3.43 -18.62 1.54
CA TRP A 32 2.32 -18.71 2.48
C TRP A 32 1.36 -17.52 2.35
N PHE A 33 1.87 -16.29 2.25
CA PHE A 33 1.06 -15.09 2.05
C PHE A 33 0.29 -15.15 0.73
N ARG A 34 0.93 -15.58 -0.36
CA ARG A 34 0.25 -15.81 -1.65
C ARG A 34 -0.87 -16.84 -1.52
N ALA A 35 -0.62 -17.95 -0.83
CA ALA A 35 -1.64 -18.97 -0.59
C ALA A 35 -2.80 -18.45 0.29
N ALA A 36 -2.54 -17.48 1.16
CA ALA A 36 -3.54 -16.78 1.96
C ALA A 36 -4.27 -15.66 1.19
N GLY A 37 -4.00 -15.46 -0.10
CA GLY A 37 -4.66 -14.46 -0.95
C GLY A 37 -4.01 -13.08 -0.97
N ALA A 38 -2.80 -12.93 -0.43
CA ALA A 38 -2.05 -11.69 -0.52
C ALA A 38 -1.60 -11.40 -1.96
N HIS A 39 -1.71 -10.14 -2.35
CA HIS A 39 -1.25 -9.62 -3.63
C HIS A 39 0.09 -8.90 -3.49
N THR A 40 0.29 -8.20 -2.37
CA THR A 40 1.54 -7.49 -2.04
C THR A 40 1.90 -7.69 -0.57
N VAL A 41 3.16 -7.41 -0.23
CA VAL A 41 3.70 -7.45 1.13
C VAL A 41 4.38 -6.11 1.40
N ASN A 42 4.15 -5.53 2.58
CA ASN A 42 4.83 -4.32 3.05
C ASN A 42 5.03 -4.36 4.58
N MET A 43 5.51 -3.26 5.16
CA MET A 43 5.78 -3.12 6.60
C MET A 43 5.07 -1.91 7.22
N THR A 44 4.07 -1.36 6.53
CA THR A 44 3.28 -0.18 6.93
C THR A 44 1.81 -0.44 6.65
N LEU A 45 0.91 0.50 6.98
CA LEU A 45 -0.57 0.40 6.93
C LEU A 45 -1.18 -0.18 8.21
N TYR A 46 -0.43 -0.97 8.97
CA TYR A 46 -0.78 -1.30 10.34
C TYR A 46 0.28 -0.70 11.29
N PRO A 47 -0.12 0.10 12.29
CA PRO A 47 -1.50 0.34 12.74
C PRO A 47 -2.23 1.53 12.07
N GLU A 48 -1.66 2.18 11.06
CA GLU A 48 -2.13 3.48 10.58
C GLU A 48 -3.55 3.45 9.98
N VAL A 49 -3.89 2.43 9.18
CA VAL A 49 -5.21 2.34 8.53
C VAL A 49 -6.33 2.08 9.55
N PRO A 50 -6.21 1.13 10.50
CA PRO A 50 -7.17 0.99 11.58
C PRO A 50 -7.32 2.27 12.41
N LEU A 51 -6.21 2.93 12.78
CA LEU A 51 -6.26 4.17 13.57
C LEU A 51 -6.96 5.31 12.80
N ALA A 52 -6.71 5.44 11.50
CA ALA A 52 -7.42 6.41 10.67
C ALA A 52 -8.93 6.09 10.61
N ALA A 53 -9.29 4.81 10.49
CA ALA A 53 -10.69 4.38 10.48
C ALA A 53 -11.39 4.66 11.83
N GLU A 54 -10.71 4.43 12.96
CA GLU A 54 -11.21 4.80 14.30
C GLU A 54 -11.47 6.31 14.44
N LEU A 55 -10.73 7.13 13.70
CA LEU A 55 -10.93 8.58 13.63
C LEU A 55 -11.91 9.02 12.51
N ASN A 56 -12.63 8.08 11.88
CA ASN A 56 -13.50 8.32 10.73
C ASN A 56 -12.78 8.98 9.52
N ILE A 57 -11.47 8.79 9.40
CA ILE A 57 -10.67 9.31 8.28
C ILE A 57 -10.65 8.27 7.16
N GLY A 58 -11.06 8.71 5.96
CA GLY A 58 -10.97 7.89 4.75
C GLY A 58 -9.51 7.65 4.33
N THR A 59 -9.17 6.39 4.08
CA THR A 59 -7.83 6.01 3.61
C THR A 59 -7.87 5.43 2.20
N VAL A 60 -6.90 5.83 1.37
CA VAL A 60 -6.61 5.17 0.08
C VAL A 60 -5.16 4.71 0.09
N ASN A 61 -4.91 3.47 -0.34
CA ASN A 61 -3.57 2.91 -0.44
C ASN A 61 -3.08 2.98 -1.88
N LEU A 62 -1.89 3.58 -2.08
CA LEU A 62 -1.14 3.53 -3.33
C LEU A 62 0.12 2.67 -3.11
N SER A 63 0.05 1.40 -3.49
CA SER A 63 1.17 0.48 -3.40
C SER A 63 1.95 0.45 -4.71
N PHE A 64 3.19 0.96 -4.68
CA PHE A 64 4.12 0.86 -5.80
C PHE A 64 4.93 -0.43 -5.68
N VAL A 65 4.73 -1.37 -6.62
CA VAL A 65 5.43 -2.65 -6.62
C VAL A 65 6.86 -2.44 -7.10
N THR A 66 7.83 -2.50 -6.19
CA THR A 66 9.25 -2.33 -6.49
C THR A 66 9.92 -3.61 -6.97
N ASP A 67 9.37 -4.77 -6.59
CA ASP A 67 9.95 -6.09 -6.80
C ASP A 67 8.90 -7.19 -6.60
N GLY A 68 9.27 -8.45 -6.89
CA GLY A 68 8.39 -9.62 -6.77
C GLY A 68 8.45 -10.34 -5.42
N ASP A 69 9.05 -9.75 -4.38
CA ASP A 69 9.40 -10.39 -3.10
C ASP A 69 10.26 -11.67 -3.28
N ALA A 70 10.68 -12.32 -2.19
CA ALA A 70 11.69 -13.39 -2.16
C ALA A 70 11.28 -14.70 -2.90
N GLY A 71 10.20 -14.65 -3.67
CA GLY A 71 9.59 -15.75 -4.42
C GLY A 71 9.38 -15.45 -5.90
N LEU A 72 10.31 -14.70 -6.50
CA LEU A 72 10.44 -14.36 -7.92
C LEU A 72 9.75 -15.33 -8.89
N ALA A 73 8.49 -15.01 -9.22
CA ALA A 73 7.85 -15.15 -10.52
C ALA A 73 6.35 -14.79 -10.39
N PRO A 74 5.83 -13.86 -11.22
CA PRO A 74 4.41 -13.83 -11.50
C PRO A 74 4.10 -15.14 -12.23
N VAL A 75 3.11 -15.89 -11.73
CA VAL A 75 2.66 -17.18 -12.29
C VAL A 75 3.60 -18.38 -12.04
N ALA A 76 3.01 -19.54 -11.72
CA ALA A 76 3.72 -20.81 -11.63
C ALA A 76 4.39 -21.13 -12.98
N GLY A 77 5.73 -21.25 -12.99
CA GLY A 77 6.52 -21.61 -14.17
C GLY A 77 7.39 -20.50 -14.78
N ALA A 78 7.34 -19.26 -14.28
CA ALA A 78 8.32 -18.25 -14.68
C ALA A 78 9.66 -18.43 -13.93
N ALA A 79 10.77 -18.17 -14.62
CA ALA A 79 12.10 -18.24 -14.04
C ALA A 79 12.27 -17.17 -12.95
N PRO A 80 13.00 -17.46 -11.86
CA PRO A 80 13.35 -16.42 -10.90
C PRO A 80 14.16 -15.34 -11.61
N SER A 81 13.72 -14.07 -11.56
CA SER A 81 14.60 -12.98 -11.99
C SER A 81 15.76 -12.92 -11.01
N GLY A 82 16.99 -13.15 -11.42
CA GLY A 82 18.17 -13.31 -10.55
C GLY A 82 18.59 -12.10 -9.72
N GLU A 83 17.68 -11.19 -9.39
CA GLU A 83 17.92 -9.95 -8.65
C GLU A 83 17.59 -10.18 -7.17
N GLU A 84 18.60 -10.12 -6.31
CA GLU A 84 18.47 -10.25 -4.87
C GLU A 84 17.78 -9.01 -4.28
N LEU A 85 16.84 -9.23 -3.36
CA LEU A 85 16.12 -8.14 -2.71
C LEU A 85 17.01 -7.44 -1.70
N SER A 86 17.13 -6.12 -1.89
CA SER A 86 17.87 -5.27 -0.96
C SER A 86 17.16 -3.94 -0.81
N ALA A 87 17.35 -3.29 0.34
CA ALA A 87 16.87 -1.94 0.56
C ALA A 87 17.42 -0.95 -0.51
N GLY A 88 18.66 -1.17 -0.96
CA GLY A 88 19.28 -0.35 -2.01
C GLY A 88 18.52 -0.42 -3.33
N LEU A 89 18.10 -1.62 -3.75
CA LEU A 89 17.28 -1.81 -4.95
C LEU A 89 15.91 -1.11 -4.81
N VAL A 90 15.23 -1.33 -3.68
CA VAL A 90 13.94 -0.68 -3.39
C VAL A 90 14.06 0.84 -3.49
N PHE A 91 15.08 1.44 -2.86
CA PHE A 91 15.29 2.88 -2.92
C PHE A 91 15.66 3.40 -4.30
N ALA A 92 16.40 2.63 -5.10
CA ALA A 92 16.70 3.00 -6.49
C ALA A 92 15.41 3.04 -7.33
N ARG A 93 14.59 1.99 -7.26
CA ARG A 93 13.31 1.91 -7.98
C ARG A 93 12.34 3.01 -7.56
N LEU A 94 12.26 3.31 -6.26
CA LEU A 94 11.43 4.40 -5.74
C LEU A 94 11.90 5.77 -6.26
N ARG A 95 13.21 6.01 -6.33
CA ARG A 95 13.74 7.26 -6.90
C ARG A 95 13.42 7.40 -8.39
N GLU A 96 13.58 6.33 -9.16
CA GLU A 96 13.22 6.31 -10.58
C GLU A 96 11.71 6.54 -10.79
N ALA A 97 10.88 5.96 -9.91
CA ALA A 97 9.43 6.08 -9.98
C ALA A 97 8.88 7.37 -9.39
N GLN A 98 9.66 8.13 -8.61
CA GLN A 98 9.20 9.29 -7.86
C GLN A 98 8.39 10.29 -8.71
N PRO A 99 8.82 10.70 -9.92
CA PRO A 99 8.03 11.63 -10.73
C PRO A 99 6.64 11.09 -11.07
N ARG A 100 6.53 9.78 -11.35
CA ARG A 100 5.26 9.11 -11.65
C ARG A 100 4.38 9.00 -10.39
N ILE A 101 4.98 8.70 -9.24
CA ILE A 101 4.27 8.65 -7.95
C ILE A 101 3.64 10.01 -7.62
N VAL A 102 4.36 11.11 -7.84
CA VAL A 102 3.83 12.46 -7.59
C VAL A 102 2.62 12.74 -8.51
N VAL A 103 2.74 12.47 -9.81
CA VAL A 103 1.63 12.64 -10.76
C VAL A 103 0.43 11.76 -10.40
N ALA A 104 0.67 10.53 -9.96
CA ALA A 104 -0.37 9.62 -9.49
C ALA A 104 -1.10 10.17 -8.27
N ILE A 105 -0.38 10.70 -7.28
CA ILE A 105 -0.96 11.33 -6.08
C ILE A 105 -1.81 12.55 -6.49
N GLU A 106 -1.31 13.42 -7.37
CA GLU A 106 -2.07 14.57 -7.85
C GLU A 106 -3.36 14.15 -8.57
N ALA A 107 -3.30 13.12 -9.41
CA ALA A 107 -4.46 12.59 -10.11
C ALA A 107 -5.51 12.01 -9.13
N ILE A 108 -5.06 11.29 -8.09
CA ILE A 108 -5.93 10.77 -7.03
C ILE A 108 -6.61 11.94 -6.30
N ILE A 109 -5.85 12.94 -5.86
CA ILE A 109 -6.38 14.10 -5.13
C ILE A 109 -7.42 14.84 -5.97
N ARG A 110 -7.14 15.08 -7.26
CA ARG A 110 -8.09 15.75 -8.18
C ARG A 110 -9.38 14.96 -8.41
N ALA A 111 -9.34 13.64 -8.24
CA ALA A 111 -10.50 12.78 -8.42
C ALA A 111 -11.35 12.65 -7.14
N LEU A 112 -10.88 13.15 -5.99
CA LEU A 112 -11.67 13.14 -4.76
C LEU A 112 -12.84 14.13 -4.87
N PRO A 113 -14.07 13.72 -4.53
CA PRO A 113 -15.20 14.64 -4.44
C PRO A 113 -14.95 15.73 -3.40
N ALA A 114 -15.35 16.97 -3.71
CA ALA A 114 -15.19 18.10 -2.78
C ALA A 114 -16.04 17.95 -1.50
N ASP A 115 -17.11 17.16 -1.59
CA ASP A 115 -18.04 16.81 -0.51
C ASP A 115 -17.74 15.42 0.08
N TYR A 116 -16.54 14.86 -0.14
CA TYR A 116 -16.17 13.58 0.44
C TYR A 116 -16.26 13.63 1.97
N ALA A 117 -17.12 12.78 2.53
CA ALA A 117 -17.19 12.49 3.95
C ALA A 117 -16.70 11.05 4.19
N GLY A 118 -15.82 10.89 5.17
CA GLY A 118 -15.40 9.58 5.64
C GLY A 118 -16.59 8.78 6.16
N ARG A 119 -16.47 7.45 6.14
CA ARG A 119 -17.48 6.59 6.76
C ARG A 119 -17.46 6.81 8.27
N GLU A 120 -18.63 7.09 8.84
CA GLU A 120 -18.81 7.11 10.30
C GLU A 120 -18.80 5.68 10.84
N LEU A 121 -17.75 5.36 11.60
CA LEU A 121 -17.56 4.10 12.31
C LEU A 121 -17.68 4.29 13.83
N ILE A 122 -17.24 5.44 14.32
CA ILE A 122 -17.32 5.88 15.72
C ILE A 122 -18.10 7.19 15.79
N ASP A 123 -18.80 7.44 16.89
CA ASP A 123 -19.50 8.71 17.14
C ASP A 123 -18.53 9.90 16.96
N PRO A 124 -18.86 10.89 16.10
CA PRO A 124 -18.02 12.07 15.90
C PRO A 124 -17.69 12.85 17.18
N ALA A 125 -18.56 12.82 18.18
CA ALA A 125 -18.30 13.46 19.48
C ALA A 125 -17.18 12.75 20.25
N GLU A 126 -17.13 11.42 20.19
CA GLU A 126 -16.06 10.61 20.80
C GLU A 126 -14.73 10.81 20.06
N VAL A 127 -14.77 10.84 18.72
CA VAL A 127 -13.59 11.15 17.90
C VAL A 127 -13.04 12.54 18.24
N ALA A 128 -13.90 13.55 18.34
CA ALA A 128 -13.50 14.90 18.72
C ALA A 128 -12.90 14.96 20.13
N ALA A 129 -13.48 14.20 21.09
CA ALA A 129 -12.95 14.11 22.44
C ALA A 129 -11.54 13.50 22.46
N VAL A 130 -11.27 12.46 21.66
CA VAL A 130 -9.93 11.85 21.52
C VAL A 130 -8.93 12.85 20.94
N LEU A 131 -9.27 13.53 19.85
CA LEU A 131 -8.39 14.48 19.16
C LEU A 131 -8.08 15.74 20.00
N ALA A 132 -8.96 16.11 20.93
CA ALA A 132 -8.75 17.25 21.83
C ALA A 132 -7.83 16.95 23.02
N ARG A 133 -7.39 15.69 23.20
CA ARG A 133 -6.49 15.32 24.31
C ARG A 133 -5.08 15.84 24.03
N THR A 134 -4.54 16.61 24.94
CA THR A 134 -3.11 16.98 24.92
C THR A 134 -2.25 15.75 25.24
N VAL A 135 -1.27 15.47 24.39
CA VAL A 135 -0.22 14.45 24.60
C VAL A 135 0.90 14.96 25.50
#